data_AF-A0A4U3LJ26-F1
#
_entry.id   AF-A0A4U3LJ26-F1
#
_cell.length_a   1.000
_cell.length_b   1.000
_cell.length_c   1.000
_cell.angle_alpha   90.00
_cell.angle_beta   90.00
_cell.angle_gamma   90.00
#
_symmetry.space_group_name_H-M   'P 1'
#
loop_
_entity.id
_entity.type
_entity.pdbx_description
1 polymer ?
#
loop_
_entity_poly.entity_id
_entity_poly.type
_entity_poly.pdbx_seq_one_letter_code
_entity_poly.pdbx_strand_id
1 'polypeptide(L)'
;MLVNNAGIALPEGRPSEVPVDVLRRVYDTNVFGLVAVTQAALPLLRRAEAGRIVKVVVRYSTLPADGPSGGFYDENGPIRW
;
A
#
# COMPACT_ATOMS: atom_id res chain seq x y z
N MET A 1 -13.17 -0.04 -16.31
CA MET A 1 -12.47 0.71 -15.24
C MET A 1 -12.14 -0.26 -14.13
N LEU A 2 -10.90 -0.28 -13.64
CA LEU A 2 -10.48 -1.03 -12.46
C LEU A 2 -10.32 -0.06 -11.29
N VAL A 3 -10.95 -0.35 -10.15
CA VAL A 3 -10.80 0.40 -8.90
C VAL A 3 -10.20 -0.51 -7.84
N ASN A 4 -8.95 -0.22 -7.44
CA ASN A 4 -8.31 -0.91 -6.32
C ASN A 4 -8.58 -0.11 -5.04
N ASN A 5 -9.50 -0.62 -4.21
CA ASN A 5 -9.95 0.01 -2.97
C ASN A 5 -9.81 -0.89 -1.73
N ALA A 6 -9.39 -2.16 -1.89
CA ALA A 6 -9.22 -3.06 -0.76
C ALA A 6 -8.02 -2.61 0.09
N GLY A 7 -8.23 -2.43 1.39
CA GLY A 7 -7.17 -2.12 2.33
C GLY A 7 -7.55 -2.43 3.77
N ILE A 8 -6.56 -2.80 4.58
CA ILE A 8 -6.70 -2.97 6.02
C ILE A 8 -5.72 -2.02 6.74
N ALA A 9 -6.11 -1.56 7.93
CA ALA A 9 -5.28 -0.69 8.75
C ALA A 9 -4.29 -1.50 9.59
N LEU A 10 -3.16 -0.88 9.92
CA LEU A 10 -2.30 -1.36 10.99
C LEU A 10 -3.06 -1.24 12.33
N PRO A 11 -2.85 -2.18 13.27
CA PRO A 11 -3.35 -2.01 14.63
C PRO A 11 -2.72 -0.77 15.28
N GLU A 12 -3.46 -0.12 16.18
CA GLU A 12 -2.96 0.99 16.97
C GLU A 12 -1.89 0.51 17.96
N GLY A 13 -0.88 1.35 18.24
CA GLY A 13 0.18 1.04 19.21
C GLY A 13 1.59 1.31 18.68
N ARG A 14 2.61 0.96 19.48
CA ARG A 14 4.01 1.18 19.10
C ARG A 14 4.39 0.18 18.01
N PRO A 15 5.08 0.60 16.94
CA PRO A 15 5.55 -0.31 15.89
C PRO A 15 6.39 -1.49 16.41
N SER A 16 7.14 -1.28 17.50
CA SER A 16 7.95 -2.32 18.18
C SER A 16 7.13 -3.42 18.86
N GLU A 17 5.83 -3.18 19.07
CA GLU A 17 4.92 -4.10 19.75
C GLU A 17 3.98 -4.81 18.77
N VAL A 18 3.98 -4.40 17.49
CA VAL A 18 3.13 -5.01 16.46
C VAL A 18 3.73 -6.35 16.04
N PRO A 19 2.99 -7.48 16.15
CA PRO A 19 3.47 -8.76 15.64
C PRO A 19 3.76 -8.70 14.13
N VAL A 20 4.89 -9.29 13.71
CA VAL A 20 5.36 -9.24 12.32
C VAL A 20 4.36 -9.87 11.34
N ASP A 21 3.62 -10.88 11.77
CA ASP A 21 2.56 -11.52 10.97
C ASP A 21 1.39 -10.57 10.68
N VAL A 22 1.07 -9.66 11.61
CA VAL A 22 0.08 -8.61 11.39
C VAL A 22 0.59 -7.60 10.37
N LEU A 23 1.84 -7.14 10.49
CA LEU A 23 2.47 -6.26 9.49
C LEU A 23 2.43 -6.90 8.10
N ARG A 24 2.84 -8.17 8.01
CA ARG A 24 2.83 -8.93 6.76
C ARG A 24 1.45 -8.99 6.14
N ARG A 25 0.40 -9.23 6.93
CA ARG A 25 -0.99 -9.26 6.43
C ARG A 25 -1.43 -7.92 5.84
N VAL A 26 -1.02 -6.80 6.44
CA VAL A 26 -1.29 -5.46 5.91
C VAL A 26 -0.59 -5.27 4.57
N TYR A 27 0.68 -5.67 4.43
CA TYR A 27 1.42 -5.61 3.16
C TYR A 27 0.83 -6.54 2.09
N ASP A 28 0.46 -7.77 2.46
CA ASP A 28 -0.18 -8.75 1.59
C ASP A 28 -1.46 -8.16 0.98
N THR A 29 -2.26 -7.45 1.76
CA THR A 29 -3.52 -6.83 1.29
C THR A 29 -3.27 -5.55 0.50
N ASN A 30 -2.54 -4.60 1.09
CA ASN A 30 -2.50 -3.22 0.62
C ASN A 30 -1.47 -3.01 -0.50
N VAL A 31 -0.42 -3.83 -0.55
CA VAL A 31 0.68 -3.71 -1.51
C VAL A 31 0.64 -4.84 -2.53
N PHE A 32 0.83 -6.08 -2.07
CA PHE A 32 0.94 -7.23 -2.99
C PHE A 32 -0.40 -7.56 -3.64
N GLY A 33 -1.50 -7.50 -2.91
CA GLY A 33 -2.86 -7.68 -3.44
C GLY A 33 -3.19 -6.68 -4.54
N LEU A 34 -2.85 -5.39 -4.33
CA LEU A 34 -3.02 -4.35 -5.34
C LEU A 34 -2.26 -4.68 -6.63
N VAL A 35 -1.00 -5.10 -6.52
CA VAL A 35 -0.17 -5.49 -7.67
C VAL A 35 -0.77 -6.69 -8.37
N ALA A 36 -1.16 -7.73 -7.64
CA ALA A 36 -1.73 -8.95 -8.20
C ALA A 36 -3.03 -8.68 -8.98
N VAL A 37 -3.97 -7.92 -8.40
CA VAL A 37 -5.22 -7.53 -9.08
C VAL A 37 -4.93 -6.71 -10.33
N THR A 38 -3.97 -5.78 -10.26
CA THR A 38 -3.57 -4.98 -11.41
C THR A 38 -3.00 -5.84 -12.53
N GLN A 39 -2.08 -6.75 -12.21
CA GLN A 39 -1.46 -7.65 -13.17
C GLN A 39 -2.51 -8.56 -13.84
N ALA A 40 -3.44 -9.12 -13.06
CA ALA A 40 -4.51 -9.96 -13.57
C ALA A 40 -5.46 -9.19 -14.51
N ALA A 41 -5.77 -7.93 -14.21
CA ALA A 41 -6.65 -7.10 -15.00
C ALA A 41 -5.96 -6.45 -16.23
N LEU A 42 -4.63 -6.35 -16.23
CA LEU A 42 -3.87 -5.61 -17.23
C LEU A 42 -4.12 -6.05 -18.69
N PRO A 43 -4.21 -7.37 -19.01
CA PRO A 43 -4.52 -7.79 -20.37
C PRO A 43 -5.89 -7.31 -20.86
N LEU A 44 -6.89 -7.31 -19.97
CA LEU A 44 -8.25 -6.85 -20.30
C LEU A 44 -8.28 -5.33 -20.48
N LEU A 45 -7.61 -4.60 -19.59
CA LEU A 45 -7.54 -3.14 -19.64
C LEU A 45 -6.82 -2.62 -20.89
N ARG A 46 -5.80 -3.34 -21.37
CA ARG A 46 -5.09 -3.02 -22.63
C ARG A 46 -5.95 -3.18 -23.88
N ARG A 47 -6.93 -4.08 -23.84
CA ARG A 47 -7.88 -4.29 -24.96
C ARG A 47 -9.06 -3.33 -24.93
N ALA A 48 -9.33 -2.69 -23.80
CA ALA A 48 -10.45 -1.78 -23.65
C ALA A 48 -10.12 -0.40 -24.26
N GLU A 49 -10.98 0.08 -25.16
CA GLU A 49 -10.87 1.40 -25.80
C GLU A 49 -10.74 2.56 -24.79
N ALA A 50 -11.39 2.42 -23.63
CA ALA A 50 -11.33 3.36 -22.51
C ALA A 50 -10.79 2.74 -21.20
N GLY A 51 -9.80 1.84 -21.29
CA GLY A 51 -9.15 1.26 -20.11
C GLY A 51 -8.59 2.32 -19.15
N ARG A 52 -8.98 2.27 -17.88
CA ARG A 52 -8.50 3.16 -16.79
C ARG A 52 -8.30 2.37 -15.51
N ILE A 53 -7.19 2.62 -14.82
CA ILE A 53 -6.87 2.08 -13.50
C ILE A 53 -6.89 3.24 -12.51
N VAL A 54 -7.73 3.13 -11.48
CA VAL A 54 -7.77 4.07 -10.36
C VAL A 54 -7.32 3.34 -9.11
N LYS A 55 -6.31 3.90 -8.42
CA LYS A 55 -5.80 3.41 -7.14
C LYS A 55 -6.28 4.36 -6.04
N VAL A 56 -7.12 3.88 -5.13
CA VAL A 56 -7.65 4.69 -4.02
C VAL A 56 -6.83 4.51 -2.74
N VAL A 57 -6.01 3.44 -2.67
CA VAL A 57 -5.26 3.10 -1.45
C VAL A 57 -3.92 3.84 -1.38
N VAL A 58 -3.93 4.87 -0.52
CA VAL A 58 -2.86 5.47 0.30
C VAL A 58 -1.53 5.88 -0.37
N ARG A 59 -1.30 7.20 -0.33
CA ARG A 59 -0.13 8.00 -0.76
C ARG A 59 1.25 7.60 -0.18
N TYR A 60 1.35 6.52 0.59
CA TYR A 60 2.57 6.12 1.32
C TYR A 60 3.31 4.90 0.73
N SER A 61 2.80 4.30 -0.35
CA SER A 61 3.29 2.98 -0.81
C SER A 61 4.31 3.02 -1.95
N THR A 62 4.67 4.20 -2.46
CA THR A 62 5.68 4.32 -3.52
C THR A 62 6.59 5.51 -3.24
N LEU A 63 7.83 5.21 -2.86
CA LEU A 63 8.92 6.16 -2.86
C LEU A 63 9.77 5.93 -4.13
N PRO A 64 10.21 6.98 -4.84
CA PRO A 64 11.29 6.85 -5.81
C PRO A 64 12.59 6.44 -5.09
N ALA A 65 13.61 5.98 -5.83
CA ALA A 65 14.85 5.46 -5.24
C ALA A 65 15.61 6.48 -4.38
N ASP A 66 15.36 7.78 -4.61
CA ASP A 66 15.85 8.94 -3.88
C ASP A 66 14.83 9.52 -2.88
N GLY A 67 13.70 8.85 -2.68
CA GLY A 67 12.66 9.25 -1.75
C GLY A 67 13.11 9.13 -0.28
N PRO A 68 12.50 9.90 0.64
CA PRO A 68 12.85 9.84 2.06
C PRO A 68 12.76 8.40 2.59
N SER A 69 13.80 7.93 3.27
CA SER A 69 13.78 6.66 3.97
C SER A 69 12.68 6.68 5.03
N GLY A 70 11.92 5.59 5.15
CA GLY A 70 10.81 5.49 6.10
C GLY A 70 11.29 5.76 7.53
N GLY A 71 10.65 6.72 8.19
CA GLY A 71 10.78 6.99 9.62
C GLY A 71 9.47 6.67 10.33
N PHE A 72 9.53 6.44 11.63
CA PHE A 72 8.35 6.39 12.47
C PHE A 72 7.98 7.82 12.89
N TYR A 73 6.70 8.15 12.96
CA TYR A 73 6.23 9.49 13.31
C TYR A 73 5.03 9.39 14.28
N ASP A 74 4.97 10.29 15.25
CA ASP A 74 3.78 10.55 16.08
C ASP A 74 3.31 12.02 15.91
N GLU A 75 2.34 12.45 16.72
CA GLU A 75 1.84 13.84 16.72
C GLU A 75 2.89 14.89 17.07
N ASN A 76 4.03 14.47 17.66
CA ASN A 76 5.15 15.32 18.04
C ASN A 76 6.33 15.25 17.04
N GLY A 77 6.24 14.40 16.01
CA GLY A 77 7.22 14.31 14.92
C GLY A 77 7.93 12.94 14.83
N PRO A 78 9.15 12.88 14.26
CA PRO A 78 9.84 11.61 14.00
C PRO A 78 10.29 10.92 15.29
N ILE A 79 9.93 9.65 15.44
CA ILE A 79 10.36 8.73 16.50
C ILE A 79 11.72 8.16 16.13
N ARG A 80 12.73 8.40 16.96
CA ARG A 80 14.04 7.75 16.86
C ARG A 80 13.92 6.30 17.35
N TRP A 81 14.45 5.37 16.56
CA TRP A 81 14.73 4.00 16.96
C TRP A 81 16.21 3.88 17.37
#